data_AF-A0AAV6AHD3-F1
#
_entry.id   AF-A0AAV6AHD3-F1
#
_cell.length_a   1.000
_cell.length_b   1.000
_cell.length_c   1.000
_cell.angle_alpha   90.00
_cell.angle_beta   90.00
_cell.angle_gamma   90.00
#
_symmetry.space_group_name_H-M   'P 1'
#
loop_
_entity.id
_entity.type
_entity.pdbx_description
1 polymer ?
#
loop_
_entity_poly.entity_id
_entity_poly.type
_entity_poly.pdbx_seq_one_letter_code
_entity_poly.pdbx_strand_id
1 'polypeptide(L)'
;MFGKRGNFGSGDGKAVSVAPKPAPRPAEPVSAPAPDSAAPAAAVVEKLTPKTPPPAAPVERRRSDNYYDVKSSIFSALIETIDLSQLSKLDTESAREEIRDIVNDIISLKAVVLSISEQEELLDDICNDVLGYGPLEPLLARDDIADIMVNGAGQTYIEVAGKMVKTNVRFRDNAQLMNICQRIVSQVGRRVDEASPICDARLADGSRVNVIGPPLAIDGAALTIRKFKKDRLTLDQLVRLGTISPEGAEILKIIG
;
A
#
# COMPACT_ATOMS: atom_id res chain seq x y z
N MET A 1 -55.37 57.46 22.10
CA MET A 1 -56.66 56.99 22.67
C MET A 1 -56.58 55.48 22.79
N PHE A 2 -56.45 54.92 24.01
CA PHE A 2 -57.54 54.23 24.74
C PHE A 2 -58.34 53.27 23.83
N GLY A 3 -58.43 51.96 24.05
CA GLY A 3 -58.04 51.07 25.14
C GLY A 3 -58.99 49.86 25.21
N LYS A 4 -58.62 48.86 26.06
CA LYS A 4 -59.46 47.82 26.72
C LYS A 4 -59.88 46.61 25.85
N ARG A 5 -59.92 45.35 26.32
CA ARG A 5 -59.77 44.61 27.62
C ARG A 5 -59.57 43.11 27.26
N GLY A 6 -58.77 42.30 27.98
CA GLY A 6 -59.15 41.49 29.16
C GLY A 6 -59.53 40.05 28.73
N ASN A 7 -58.69 39.02 28.90
CA ASN A 7 -58.33 38.23 30.10
C ASN A 7 -59.46 37.32 30.67
N PHE A 8 -59.33 36.00 30.43
CA PHE A 8 -59.85 34.85 31.19
C PHE A 8 -58.83 33.71 30.95
N GLY A 9 -58.05 33.21 31.92
CA GLY A 9 -58.41 32.21 32.95
C GLY A 9 -57.77 30.86 32.57
N SER A 10 -56.55 30.52 32.99
CA SER A 10 -56.13 29.78 34.21
C SER A 10 -56.77 28.38 34.41
N GLY A 11 -55.89 27.37 34.48
CA GLY A 11 -56.18 25.96 34.85
C GLY A 11 -55.08 25.04 34.29
N ASP A 12 -53.92 24.95 34.94
CA ASP A 12 -53.53 23.99 36.00
C ASP A 12 -53.08 22.62 35.46
N GLY A 13 -51.79 22.33 35.66
CA GLY A 13 -51.10 21.08 35.33
C GLY A 13 -49.76 21.03 36.05
N LYS A 14 -49.83 21.05 37.38
CA LYS A 14 -48.70 21.15 38.32
C LYS A 14 -47.83 19.89 38.34
N ALA A 15 -46.52 20.12 38.39
CA ALA A 15 -45.51 19.18 38.84
C ALA A 15 -45.72 18.78 40.31
N VAL A 16 -45.37 17.53 40.66
CA VAL A 16 -45.08 17.14 42.04
C VAL A 16 -43.84 16.25 42.05
N SER A 17 -42.76 16.85 42.55
CA SER A 17 -41.56 16.24 43.11
C SER A 17 -41.83 15.77 44.54
N VAL A 18 -41.16 14.69 44.99
CA VAL A 18 -41.09 14.34 46.41
C VAL A 18 -39.66 13.91 46.77
N ALA A 19 -39.11 14.58 47.78
CA ALA A 19 -37.97 14.23 48.65
C ALA A 19 -38.32 14.84 50.05
N PRO A 20 -37.57 14.69 51.19
CA PRO A 20 -36.45 13.80 51.61
C PRO A 20 -36.48 13.32 53.13
N LYS A 21 -35.36 12.66 53.57
CA LYS A 21 -34.63 12.68 54.91
C LYS A 21 -35.15 11.87 56.15
N PRO A 22 -34.34 11.61 57.24
CA PRO A 22 -32.88 11.83 57.53
C PRO A 22 -32.09 10.69 58.28
N ALA A 23 -30.78 10.94 58.53
CA ALA A 23 -29.70 10.12 59.12
C ALA A 23 -29.69 10.03 60.70
N PRO A 24 -28.76 9.30 61.41
CA PRO A 24 -27.32 9.65 61.54
C PRO A 24 -26.28 8.47 61.75
N ARG A 25 -24.98 8.84 61.77
CA ARG A 25 -23.74 8.11 62.21
C ARG A 25 -23.67 8.03 63.78
N PRO A 26 -22.74 7.31 64.51
CA PRO A 26 -21.29 7.10 64.24
C PRO A 26 -20.57 5.82 64.79
N ALA A 27 -19.24 5.74 64.56
CA ALA A 27 -18.14 5.22 65.42
C ALA A 27 -17.40 3.91 65.03
N GLU A 28 -16.09 4.03 64.76
CA GLU A 28 -15.03 3.01 65.04
C GLU A 28 -14.72 3.02 66.56
N PRO A 29 -14.21 1.93 67.21
CA PRO A 29 -12.76 1.66 67.23
C PRO A 29 -12.30 0.17 67.38
N VAL A 30 -11.08 -0.12 66.87
CA VAL A 30 -9.97 -0.92 67.45
C VAL A 30 -10.22 -2.36 67.97
N SER A 31 -9.51 -3.36 67.40
CA SER A 31 -8.56 -4.24 68.14
C SER A 31 -7.97 -5.38 67.28
N ALA A 32 -6.64 -5.49 67.27
CA ALA A 32 -5.92 -6.76 67.04
C ALA A 32 -5.86 -7.52 68.39
N PRO A 33 -5.65 -8.86 68.43
CA PRO A 33 -4.31 -9.43 68.21
C PRO A 33 -4.27 -10.83 67.52
N ALA A 34 -3.08 -11.23 67.09
CA ALA A 34 -2.71 -12.63 66.78
C ALA A 34 -2.69 -13.50 68.08
N PRO A 35 -2.63 -14.85 68.02
CA PRO A 35 -1.35 -15.54 67.75
C PRO A 35 -1.42 -16.90 67.01
N ASP A 36 -0.25 -17.28 66.47
CA ASP A 36 0.37 -18.60 66.28
C ASP A 36 -0.47 -19.89 66.19
N SER A 37 -0.24 -20.67 65.13
CA SER A 37 0.66 -21.85 65.22
C SER A 37 0.66 -22.71 63.94
N ALA A 38 1.86 -23.19 63.60
CA ALA A 38 2.20 -24.45 62.92
C ALA A 38 2.04 -24.57 61.38
N ALA A 39 3.20 -24.48 60.72
CA ALA A 39 3.57 -25.24 59.51
C ALA A 39 3.44 -26.79 59.75
N PRO A 40 3.55 -27.70 58.75
CA PRO A 40 4.28 -27.52 57.49
C PRO A 40 3.75 -28.17 56.20
N ALA A 41 4.30 -27.65 55.10
CA ALA A 41 4.74 -28.31 53.86
C ALA A 41 3.96 -29.55 53.33
N ALA A 42 3.28 -29.35 52.20
CA ALA A 42 3.21 -30.34 51.15
C ALA A 42 3.36 -29.64 49.78
N ALA A 43 4.49 -29.92 49.13
CA ALA A 43 4.79 -29.45 47.79
C ALA A 43 3.83 -30.06 46.77
N VAL A 44 3.21 -29.22 45.93
CA VAL A 44 2.54 -29.66 44.71
C VAL A 44 3.36 -29.17 43.54
N VAL A 45 4.03 -30.11 42.88
CA VAL A 45 4.82 -29.90 41.68
C VAL A 45 3.83 -29.68 40.52
N GLU A 46 3.69 -28.43 40.08
CA GLU A 46 2.84 -28.08 38.94
C GLU A 46 3.54 -28.50 37.64
N LYS A 47 2.92 -29.47 36.95
CA LYS A 47 3.42 -30.11 35.74
C LYS A 47 3.32 -29.14 34.56
N LEU A 48 4.44 -28.56 34.16
CA LEU A 48 4.57 -27.73 32.95
C LEU A 48 4.21 -28.56 31.70
N THR A 49 3.02 -28.34 31.15
CA THR A 49 2.69 -28.75 29.79
C THR A 49 3.35 -27.79 28.79
N PRO A 50 4.14 -28.26 27.81
CA PRO A 50 4.75 -27.39 26.81
C PRO A 50 3.66 -26.80 25.92
N LYS A 51 3.52 -25.47 25.98
CA LYS A 51 2.63 -24.70 25.13
C LYS A 51 3.19 -24.73 23.71
N THR A 52 2.56 -25.48 22.82
CA THR A 52 2.82 -25.46 21.37
C THR A 52 2.81 -23.99 20.89
N PRO A 53 3.88 -23.50 20.24
CA PRO A 53 3.84 -22.16 19.68
C PRO A 53 2.77 -22.10 18.58
N PRO A 54 1.99 -21.02 18.50
CA PRO A 54 1.02 -20.84 17.43
C PRO A 54 1.72 -20.91 16.06
N PRO A 55 1.03 -21.41 15.02
CA PRO A 55 1.62 -21.51 13.69
C PRO A 55 2.12 -20.14 13.26
N ALA A 56 3.40 -20.08 12.88
CA ALA A 56 4.03 -18.86 12.40
C ALA A 56 3.15 -18.25 11.31
N ALA A 57 2.70 -17.01 11.53
CA ALA A 57 2.23 -16.15 10.46
C ALA A 57 3.28 -16.18 9.33
N PRO A 58 2.87 -16.17 8.06
CA PRO A 58 3.81 -16.27 6.94
C PRO A 58 4.87 -15.18 7.12
N VAL A 59 6.10 -15.60 7.36
CA VAL A 59 7.26 -14.74 7.40
C VAL A 59 7.54 -14.38 5.93
N GLU A 60 6.70 -13.55 5.34
CA GLU A 60 7.10 -12.72 4.21
C GLU A 60 8.23 -11.86 4.76
N ARG A 61 9.47 -12.32 4.52
CA ARG A 61 10.69 -11.73 5.03
C ARG A 61 10.61 -10.22 4.79
N ARG A 62 10.47 -9.48 5.88
CA ARG A 62 10.72 -8.05 5.97
C ARG A 62 12.08 -7.83 5.29
N ARG A 63 12.10 -7.45 3.99
CA ARG A 63 13.32 -7.05 3.27
C ARG A 63 13.98 -6.03 4.21
N SER A 64 15.12 -6.39 4.79
CA SER A 64 15.73 -5.57 5.84
C SER A 64 16.09 -4.22 5.25
N ASP A 65 15.91 -3.12 5.99
CA ASP A 65 16.24 -1.76 5.52
C ASP A 65 17.66 -1.69 4.91
N ASN A 66 18.60 -2.50 5.45
CA ASN A 66 19.95 -2.71 4.92
C ASN A 66 20.00 -3.10 3.43
N TYR A 67 19.06 -3.90 2.94
CA TYR A 67 18.99 -4.29 1.52
C TYR A 67 18.68 -3.07 0.63
N TYR A 68 17.75 -2.20 1.07
CA TYR A 68 17.41 -0.99 0.33
C TYR A 68 18.56 0.04 0.36
N ASP A 69 19.29 0.12 1.45
CA ASP A 69 20.47 0.97 1.57
C ASP A 69 21.61 0.50 0.65
N VAL A 70 21.90 -0.81 0.66
CA VAL A 70 22.87 -1.43 -0.24
C VAL A 70 22.46 -1.23 -1.70
N LYS A 71 21.20 -1.50 -2.04
CA LYS A 71 20.66 -1.27 -3.38
C LYS A 71 20.83 0.18 -3.82
N SER A 72 20.49 1.13 -2.94
CA SER A 72 20.62 2.57 -3.24
C SER A 72 22.07 2.96 -3.47
N SER A 73 22.99 2.46 -2.65
CA SER A 73 24.43 2.71 -2.76
C SER A 73 25.02 2.15 -4.06
N ILE A 74 24.62 0.95 -4.46
CA ILE A 74 25.08 0.32 -5.71
C ILE A 74 24.49 1.05 -6.91
N PHE A 75 23.19 1.38 -6.88
CA PHE A 75 22.52 2.10 -7.95
C PHE A 75 23.09 3.51 -8.17
N SER A 76 23.42 4.24 -7.10
CA SER A 76 24.09 5.54 -7.21
C SER A 76 25.46 5.41 -7.88
N ALA A 77 26.25 4.41 -7.49
CA ALA A 77 27.54 4.14 -8.14
C ALA A 77 27.36 3.76 -9.62
N LEU A 78 26.33 2.97 -9.94
CA LEU A 78 26.00 2.59 -11.31
C LEU A 78 25.68 3.82 -12.17
N ILE A 79 24.84 4.74 -11.68
CA ILE A 79 24.51 6.00 -12.38
C ILE A 79 25.75 6.89 -12.57
N GLU A 80 26.69 6.92 -11.63
CA GLU A 80 27.93 7.68 -11.79
C GLU A 80 28.86 7.07 -12.84
N THR A 81 28.84 5.75 -12.98
CA THR A 81 29.67 5.03 -13.96
C THR A 81 29.06 4.94 -15.35
N ILE A 82 27.73 5.01 -15.47
CA ILE A 82 27.00 4.76 -16.72
C ILE A 82 26.28 6.01 -17.22
N ASP A 83 26.46 6.31 -18.50
CA ASP A 83 25.58 7.21 -19.22
C ASP A 83 24.34 6.44 -19.72
N LEU A 84 23.20 6.66 -19.06
CA LEU A 84 21.89 6.07 -19.42
C LEU A 84 21.52 6.26 -20.90
N SER A 85 22.06 7.29 -21.56
CA SER A 85 21.82 7.54 -22.98
C SER A 85 22.49 6.51 -23.90
N GLN A 86 23.56 5.84 -23.45
CA GLN A 86 24.23 4.79 -24.21
C GLN A 86 23.47 3.46 -24.11
N LEU A 87 22.98 3.11 -22.93
CA LEU A 87 22.15 1.91 -22.72
C LEU A 87 20.87 1.94 -23.55
N SER A 88 20.27 3.12 -23.76
CA SER A 88 19.06 3.27 -24.57
C SER A 88 19.24 2.94 -26.07
N LYS A 89 20.49 2.86 -26.55
CA LYS A 89 20.82 2.52 -27.94
C LYS A 89 21.06 1.03 -28.16
N LEU A 90 21.30 0.29 -27.09
CA LEU A 90 21.51 -1.15 -27.11
C LEU A 90 20.17 -1.87 -27.05
N ASP A 91 20.16 -3.12 -27.51
CA ASP A 91 19.03 -4.02 -27.25
C ASP A 91 18.97 -4.40 -25.76
N THR A 92 17.79 -4.82 -25.31
CA THR A 92 17.52 -5.08 -23.89
C THR A 92 18.40 -6.19 -23.30
N GLU A 93 18.77 -7.19 -24.10
CA GLU A 93 19.62 -8.30 -23.63
C GLU A 93 21.07 -7.83 -23.46
N SER A 94 21.64 -7.15 -24.46
CA SER A 94 23.00 -6.58 -24.35
C SER A 94 23.10 -5.55 -23.22
N ALA A 95 22.10 -4.68 -23.07
CA ALA A 95 22.05 -3.71 -21.98
C ALA A 95 22.00 -4.39 -20.60
N ARG A 96 21.31 -5.53 -20.49
CA ARG A 96 21.26 -6.31 -19.25
C ARG A 96 22.60 -6.96 -18.92
N GLU A 97 23.33 -7.44 -19.91
CA GLU A 97 24.69 -7.99 -19.73
C GLU A 97 25.68 -6.91 -19.29
N GLU A 98 25.68 -5.72 -19.91
CA GLU A 98 26.56 -4.63 -19.47
C GLU A 98 26.26 -4.18 -18.04
N ILE A 99 24.98 -4.05 -17.68
CA ILE A 99 24.58 -3.71 -16.30
C ILE A 99 25.05 -4.79 -15.33
N ARG A 100 24.94 -6.07 -15.71
CA ARG A 100 25.39 -7.19 -14.87
C ARG A 100 26.88 -7.09 -14.55
N ASP A 101 27.71 -6.86 -15.55
CA ASP A 101 29.16 -6.79 -15.38
C ASP A 101 29.55 -5.62 -14.47
N ILE A 102 28.96 -4.45 -14.69
CA ILE A 102 29.24 -3.24 -13.89
C ILE A 102 28.76 -3.41 -12.44
N VAL A 103 27.57 -4.00 -12.22
CA VAL A 103 27.08 -4.27 -10.87
C VAL A 103 28.02 -5.23 -10.13
N ASN A 104 28.51 -6.28 -10.80
CA ASN A 104 29.46 -7.22 -10.22
C ASN A 104 30.80 -6.54 -9.84
N ASP A 105 31.30 -5.64 -10.68
CA ASP A 105 32.49 -4.84 -10.40
C ASP A 105 32.27 -3.92 -9.19
N ILE A 106 31.12 -3.25 -9.11
CA ILE A 106 30.77 -2.36 -7.98
C ILE A 106 30.65 -3.15 -6.67
N ILE A 107 30.01 -4.33 -6.70
CA ILE A 107 29.88 -5.20 -5.51
C ILE A 107 31.28 -5.61 -5.02
N SER A 108 32.17 -5.97 -5.95
CA SER A 108 33.55 -6.36 -5.65
C SER A 108 34.36 -5.19 -5.06
N LEU A 109 34.22 -3.99 -5.63
CA LEU A 109 34.90 -2.78 -5.15
C LEU A 109 34.42 -2.31 -3.77
N LYS A 110 33.10 -2.39 -3.51
CA LYS A 110 32.51 -1.98 -2.23
C LYS A 110 32.63 -3.05 -1.13
N ALA A 111 33.20 -4.22 -1.44
CA ALA A 111 33.35 -5.35 -0.53
C ALA A 111 32.04 -5.72 0.20
N VAL A 112 30.91 -5.64 -0.51
CA VAL A 112 29.60 -6.01 0.05
C VAL A 112 29.49 -7.53 0.05
N VAL A 113 29.24 -8.11 1.22
CA VAL A 113 29.04 -9.55 1.36
C VAL A 113 27.57 -9.87 1.11
N LEU A 114 27.27 -10.41 -0.06
CA LEU A 114 25.95 -10.93 -0.44
C LEU A 114 26.05 -12.41 -0.76
N SER A 115 24.98 -13.16 -0.53
CA SER A 115 24.84 -14.49 -1.11
C SER A 115 24.60 -14.40 -2.62
N ILE A 116 24.89 -15.48 -3.35
CA ILE A 116 24.68 -15.54 -4.81
C ILE A 116 23.21 -15.21 -5.16
N SER A 117 22.26 -15.72 -4.39
CA SER A 117 20.84 -15.43 -4.60
C SER A 117 20.48 -13.96 -4.35
N GLU A 118 21.04 -13.31 -3.32
CA GLU A 118 20.82 -11.89 -3.07
C GLU A 118 21.44 -11.01 -4.16
N GLN A 119 22.58 -11.41 -4.70
CA GLN A 119 23.23 -10.72 -5.81
C GLN A 119 22.41 -10.82 -7.10
N GLU A 120 21.86 -11.99 -7.42
CA GLU A 120 20.96 -12.17 -8.56
C GLU A 120 19.66 -11.36 -8.40
N GLU A 121 19.03 -11.40 -7.21
CA GLU A 121 17.84 -10.60 -6.92
C GLU A 121 18.12 -9.09 -7.04
N LEU A 122 19.26 -8.63 -6.52
CA LEU A 122 19.67 -7.24 -6.61
C LEU A 122 19.89 -6.81 -8.06
N LEU A 123 20.53 -7.66 -8.86
CA LEU A 123 20.78 -7.41 -10.26
C LEU A 123 19.46 -7.28 -11.02
N ASP A 124 18.53 -8.21 -10.84
CA ASP A 124 17.22 -8.14 -11.48
C ASP A 124 16.45 -6.90 -11.05
N ASP A 125 16.50 -6.54 -9.77
CA ASP A 125 15.93 -5.31 -9.23
C ASP A 125 16.53 -4.04 -9.89
N ILE A 126 17.85 -4.01 -10.13
CA ILE A 126 18.54 -2.90 -10.79
C ILE A 126 18.22 -2.86 -12.28
N CYS A 127 18.23 -4.00 -12.97
CA CYS A 127 17.86 -4.09 -14.37
C CYS A 127 16.42 -3.62 -14.61
N ASN A 128 15.49 -4.01 -13.74
CA ASN A 128 14.12 -3.52 -13.79
C ASN A 128 14.03 -2.01 -13.56
N ASP A 129 14.85 -1.44 -12.66
CA ASP A 129 14.89 0.01 -12.43
C ASP A 129 15.46 0.79 -13.63
N VAL A 130 16.48 0.25 -14.31
CA VAL A 130 17.15 0.91 -15.44
C VAL A 130 16.42 0.72 -16.76
N LEU A 131 15.92 -0.48 -17.04
CA LEU A 131 15.34 -0.86 -18.34
C LEU A 131 13.80 -0.98 -18.30
N GLY A 132 13.23 -1.42 -17.18
CA GLY A 132 11.80 -1.70 -17.03
C GLY A 132 11.02 -0.60 -16.29
N TYR A 133 9.95 -1.03 -15.60
CA TYR A 133 9.12 -0.17 -14.74
C TYR A 133 9.54 -0.18 -13.26
N GLY A 134 10.75 -0.62 -12.97
CA GLY A 134 11.34 -0.65 -11.63
C GLY A 134 10.53 -1.50 -10.64
N PRO A 135 10.23 -0.99 -9.43
CA PRO A 135 9.53 -1.76 -8.40
C PRO A 135 8.10 -2.19 -8.79
N LEU A 136 7.55 -1.66 -9.89
CA LEU A 136 6.20 -1.97 -10.37
C LEU A 136 6.12 -3.27 -11.18
N GLU A 137 7.23 -3.77 -11.72
CA GLU A 137 7.25 -4.98 -12.57
C GLU A 137 6.52 -6.18 -11.94
N PRO A 138 6.77 -6.55 -10.66
CA PRO A 138 6.07 -7.67 -10.03
C PRO A 138 4.55 -7.45 -9.90
N LEU A 139 4.09 -6.20 -9.80
CA LEU A 139 2.67 -5.85 -9.74
C LEU A 139 2.04 -5.86 -11.14
N LEU A 140 2.78 -5.45 -12.16
CA LEU A 140 2.34 -5.49 -13.55
C LEU A 140 2.24 -6.92 -14.09
N ALA A 141 3.08 -7.84 -13.62
CA ALA A 141 3.00 -9.25 -13.98
C ALA A 141 1.74 -9.98 -13.45
N ARG A 142 1.11 -9.45 -12.40
CA ARG A 142 -0.02 -10.08 -11.70
C ARG A 142 -1.39 -9.81 -12.33
N ASP A 143 -2.03 -10.81 -12.90
CA ASP A 143 -3.33 -10.68 -13.58
C ASP A 143 -4.53 -10.48 -12.64
N ASP A 144 -4.37 -10.69 -11.33
CA ASP A 144 -5.42 -10.51 -10.32
C ASP A 144 -5.65 -9.04 -9.90
N ILE A 145 -4.71 -8.16 -10.25
CA ILE A 145 -4.74 -6.74 -9.91
C ILE A 145 -5.52 -5.96 -10.98
N ALA A 146 -6.49 -5.15 -10.54
CA ALA A 146 -7.26 -4.27 -11.41
C ALA A 146 -6.57 -2.91 -11.58
N ASP A 147 -6.25 -2.24 -10.47
CA ASP A 147 -5.66 -0.91 -10.45
C ASP A 147 -4.41 -0.89 -9.55
N ILE A 148 -3.40 -0.12 -9.94
CA ILE A 148 -2.19 0.18 -9.16
C ILE A 148 -2.15 1.69 -8.95
N MET A 149 -2.04 2.13 -7.71
CA MET A 149 -2.01 3.55 -7.34
C MET A 149 -0.76 3.83 -6.50
N VAL A 150 0.06 4.77 -6.94
CA VAL A 150 1.28 5.19 -6.25
C VAL A 150 1.12 6.65 -5.86
N ASN A 151 1.24 6.93 -4.57
CA ASN A 151 1.19 8.28 -4.01
C ASN A 151 2.56 8.61 -3.42
N GLY A 152 3.46 9.12 -4.27
CA GLY A 152 4.86 9.34 -3.93
C GLY A 152 5.64 8.03 -3.73
N ALA A 153 6.93 8.16 -3.44
CA ALA A 153 7.85 7.03 -3.39
C ALA A 153 7.54 5.97 -2.31
N GLY A 154 6.89 6.38 -1.21
CA GLY A 154 6.69 5.54 -0.03
C GLY A 154 5.36 4.79 0.05
N GLN A 155 4.39 5.10 -0.81
CA GLN A 155 3.04 4.55 -0.69
C GLN A 155 2.53 4.01 -2.02
N THR A 156 2.39 2.68 -2.09
CA THR A 156 1.78 1.98 -3.21
C THR A 156 0.57 1.17 -2.74
N TYR A 157 -0.51 1.26 -3.49
CA TYR A 157 -1.77 0.57 -3.27
C TYR A 157 -2.15 -0.22 -4.53
N ILE A 158 -2.84 -1.32 -4.34
CA ILE A 158 -3.40 -2.14 -5.43
C ILE A 158 -4.86 -2.43 -5.15
N GLU A 159 -5.66 -2.54 -6.21
CA GLU A 159 -7.02 -3.05 -6.13
C GLU A 159 -7.05 -4.52 -6.54
N VAL A 160 -7.51 -5.38 -5.64
CA VAL A 160 -7.73 -6.81 -5.90
C VAL A 160 -9.18 -7.13 -5.56
N ALA A 161 -9.93 -7.64 -6.54
CA ALA A 161 -11.34 -8.00 -6.38
C ALA A 161 -12.22 -6.88 -5.77
N GLY A 162 -12.01 -5.62 -6.18
CA GLY A 162 -12.78 -4.47 -5.70
C GLY A 162 -12.36 -3.92 -4.33
N LYS A 163 -11.25 -4.41 -3.75
CA LYS A 163 -10.72 -3.94 -2.46
C LYS A 163 -9.34 -3.34 -2.64
N MET A 164 -9.15 -2.13 -2.11
CA MET A 164 -7.84 -1.50 -2.04
C MET A 164 -7.00 -2.10 -0.92
N VAL A 165 -5.76 -2.48 -1.25
CA VAL A 165 -4.77 -3.08 -0.33
C VAL A 165 -3.46 -2.34 -0.49
N LYS A 166 -2.83 -1.98 0.62
CA LYS A 166 -1.49 -1.37 0.62
C LYS A 166 -0.44 -2.45 0.35
N THR A 167 0.49 -2.18 -0.56
CA THR A 167 1.59 -3.11 -0.87
C THR A 167 2.84 -2.78 -0.08
N ASN A 168 3.78 -3.75 -0.07
CA ASN A 168 5.11 -3.57 0.48
C ASN A 168 6.11 -2.99 -0.55
N VAL A 169 5.66 -2.74 -1.77
CA VAL A 169 6.49 -2.16 -2.84
C VAL A 169 6.74 -0.68 -2.53
N ARG A 170 8.01 -0.28 -2.59
CA ARG A 170 8.45 1.09 -2.35
C ARG A 170 9.50 1.47 -3.39
N PHE A 171 9.47 2.75 -3.76
CA PHE A 171 10.53 3.38 -4.52
C PHE A 171 11.59 3.90 -3.55
N ARG A 172 12.82 4.04 -4.05
CA ARG A 172 13.95 4.61 -3.34
C ARG A 172 13.69 6.07 -2.96
N ASP A 173 13.28 6.86 -3.95
CA ASP A 173 13.00 8.28 -3.79
C ASP A 173 11.98 8.78 -4.85
N ASN A 174 11.52 10.02 -4.69
CA ASN A 174 10.60 10.65 -5.64
C ASN A 174 11.25 10.88 -7.01
N ALA A 175 12.58 10.97 -7.09
CA ALA A 175 13.30 11.11 -8.35
C ALA A 175 13.22 9.82 -9.18
N GLN A 176 13.37 8.65 -8.56
CA GLN A 176 13.20 7.35 -9.21
C GLN A 176 11.78 7.21 -9.75
N LEU A 177 10.77 7.53 -8.93
CA LEU A 177 9.38 7.48 -9.37
C LEU A 177 9.14 8.41 -10.57
N MET A 178 9.66 9.65 -10.52
CA MET A 178 9.53 10.60 -11.62
C MET A 178 10.24 10.09 -12.89
N ASN A 179 11.41 9.48 -12.78
CA ASN A 179 12.15 8.91 -13.92
C ASN A 179 11.36 7.75 -14.57
N ILE A 180 10.75 6.88 -13.76
CA ILE A 180 9.90 5.79 -14.27
C ILE A 180 8.67 6.38 -14.98
N CYS A 181 8.01 7.38 -14.38
CA CYS A 181 6.90 8.08 -15.00
C CYS A 181 7.29 8.72 -16.34
N GLN A 182 8.43 9.40 -16.42
CA GLN A 182 8.96 10.00 -17.65
C GLN A 182 9.22 8.94 -18.73
N ARG A 183 9.77 7.77 -18.35
CA ARG A 183 10.02 6.66 -19.26
C ARG A 183 8.71 6.10 -19.84
N ILE A 184 7.71 5.87 -19.00
CA ILE A 184 6.39 5.39 -19.42
C ILE A 184 5.76 6.34 -20.44
N VAL A 185 5.75 7.66 -20.16
CA VAL A 185 5.13 8.62 -21.09
C VAL A 185 5.95 8.80 -22.36
N SER A 186 7.28 8.69 -22.28
CA SER A 186 8.18 8.81 -23.43
C SER A 186 7.99 7.71 -24.45
N GLN A 187 7.67 6.48 -24.01
CA GLN A 187 7.33 5.36 -24.91
C GLN A 187 6.11 5.66 -25.80
N VAL A 188 5.22 6.56 -25.37
CA VAL A 188 4.02 6.98 -26.11
C VAL A 188 4.22 8.34 -26.80
N GLY A 189 5.47 8.85 -26.84
CA GLY A 189 5.81 10.13 -27.45
C GLY A 189 5.29 11.34 -26.68
N ARG A 190 5.06 11.20 -25.36
CA ARG A 190 4.62 12.28 -24.48
C ARG A 190 5.70 12.63 -23.47
N ARG A 191 5.54 13.77 -22.79
CA ARG A 191 6.46 14.25 -21.75
C ARG A 191 5.71 14.62 -20.48
N VAL A 192 6.37 14.47 -19.35
CA VAL A 192 5.89 14.92 -18.04
C VAL A 192 7.03 15.62 -17.32
N ASP A 193 6.85 16.90 -17.03
CA ASP A 193 7.83 17.79 -16.44
C ASP A 193 7.13 18.91 -15.67
N GLU A 194 7.87 19.84 -15.08
CA GLU A 194 7.30 20.95 -14.29
C GLU A 194 6.40 21.88 -15.13
N ALA A 195 6.61 21.96 -16.44
CA ALA A 195 5.79 22.77 -17.34
C ALA A 195 4.52 22.01 -17.76
N SER A 196 4.56 20.68 -17.81
CA SER A 196 3.44 19.81 -18.12
C SER A 196 3.33 18.66 -17.11
N PRO A 197 2.78 18.94 -15.91
CA PRO A 197 2.80 18.00 -14.79
C PRO A 197 1.77 16.87 -14.92
N ILE A 198 0.79 16.95 -15.83
CA ILE A 198 -0.24 15.90 -15.99
C ILE A 198 -0.08 15.25 -17.35
N CYS A 199 -0.04 13.93 -17.38
CA CYS A 199 0.01 13.17 -18.63
C CYS A 199 -0.74 11.85 -18.54
N ASP A 200 -1.53 11.55 -19.57
CA ASP A 200 -2.10 10.23 -19.80
C ASP A 200 -1.27 9.47 -20.84
N ALA A 201 -1.05 8.18 -20.59
CA ALA A 201 -0.28 7.28 -21.44
C ALA A 201 -0.91 5.89 -21.49
N ARG A 202 -0.37 5.04 -22.37
CA ARG A 202 -0.71 3.63 -22.49
C ARG A 202 0.55 2.80 -22.46
N LEU A 203 0.54 1.76 -21.65
CA LEU A 203 1.62 0.77 -21.60
C LEU A 203 1.50 -0.20 -22.78
N ALA A 204 2.57 -0.95 -23.03
CA ALA A 204 2.64 -1.95 -24.09
C ALA A 204 1.60 -3.08 -23.92
N ASP A 205 1.19 -3.36 -22.68
CA ASP A 205 0.14 -4.33 -22.35
C ASP A 205 -1.30 -3.80 -22.61
N GLY A 206 -1.44 -2.53 -23.01
CA GLY A 206 -2.71 -1.86 -23.23
C GLY A 206 -3.32 -1.20 -21.98
N SER A 207 -2.68 -1.34 -20.82
CA SER A 207 -3.07 -0.68 -19.57
C SER A 207 -2.99 0.83 -19.70
N ARG A 208 -3.90 1.53 -19.03
CA ARG A 208 -3.97 2.99 -19.06
C ARG A 208 -3.20 3.56 -17.88
N VAL A 209 -2.43 4.60 -18.13
CA VAL A 209 -1.61 5.23 -17.11
C VAL A 209 -1.95 6.70 -17.02
N ASN A 210 -2.13 7.18 -15.81
CA ASN A 210 -2.22 8.61 -15.49
C ASN A 210 -1.05 8.97 -14.57
N VAL A 211 -0.32 10.03 -14.94
CA VAL A 211 0.81 10.56 -14.20
C VAL A 211 0.50 12.00 -13.79
N ILE A 212 0.79 12.33 -12.53
CA ILE A 212 0.76 13.68 -11.99
C ILE A 212 2.10 13.95 -11.31
N GLY A 213 2.91 14.85 -11.87
CA GLY A 213 4.18 15.29 -11.34
C GLY A 213 4.10 16.60 -10.53
N PRO A 214 5.20 16.99 -9.87
CA PRO A 214 5.36 18.33 -9.29
C PRO A 214 5.23 19.43 -10.37
N PRO A 215 4.70 20.62 -10.03
CA PRO A 215 4.33 21.11 -8.70
C PRO A 215 2.91 20.70 -8.21
N LEU A 216 2.14 19.97 -9.00
CA LEU A 216 0.75 19.61 -8.62
C LEU A 216 0.70 18.50 -7.57
N ALA A 217 1.70 17.62 -7.57
CA ALA A 217 1.83 16.56 -6.58
C ALA A 217 2.84 16.97 -5.49
N ILE A 218 2.33 17.47 -4.36
CA ILE A 218 3.13 18.08 -3.27
C ILE A 218 4.05 17.05 -2.60
N ASP A 219 3.54 15.83 -2.37
CA ASP A 219 4.25 14.76 -1.67
C ASP A 219 5.20 13.96 -2.57
N GLY A 220 5.29 14.32 -3.86
CA GLY A 220 5.98 13.57 -4.91
C GLY A 220 5.03 13.13 -6.01
N ALA A 221 5.58 12.68 -7.14
CA ALA A 221 4.77 12.25 -8.28
C ALA A 221 3.73 11.18 -7.89
N ALA A 222 2.53 11.29 -8.45
CA ALA A 222 1.47 10.32 -8.31
C ALA A 222 1.27 9.59 -9.65
N LEU A 223 1.02 8.29 -9.58
CA LEU A 223 0.88 7.42 -10.74
C LEU A 223 -0.29 6.47 -10.51
N THR A 224 -1.22 6.42 -11.46
CA THR A 224 -2.31 5.44 -11.45
C THR A 224 -2.25 4.62 -12.73
N ILE A 225 -2.15 3.30 -12.58
CA ILE A 225 -2.18 2.34 -13.68
C ILE A 225 -3.44 1.51 -13.55
N ARG A 226 -4.33 1.64 -14.53
CA ARG A 226 -5.53 0.82 -14.65
C ARG A 226 -5.28 -0.30 -15.64
N LYS A 227 -5.19 -1.52 -15.11
CA LYS A 227 -4.84 -2.70 -15.90
C LYS A 227 -5.98 -3.12 -16.78
N PHE A 228 -5.64 -3.51 -18.01
CA PHE A 228 -6.63 -4.11 -18.90
C PHE A 228 -6.83 -5.56 -18.51
N LYS A 229 -8.06 -5.95 -18.12
CA LYS A 229 -8.36 -7.37 -17.88
C LYS A 229 -8.19 -8.14 -19.19
N LYS A 230 -7.37 -9.20 -19.15
CA LYS A 230 -7.19 -10.11 -20.29
C LYS A 230 -8.48 -10.85 -20.62
N ASP A 231 -9.27 -11.19 -19.61
CA ASP A 231 -10.60 -11.79 -19.79
C ASP A 231 -11.58 -10.75 -20.32
N ARG A 232 -11.86 -10.85 -21.63
CA ARG A 232 -12.95 -10.13 -22.27
C ARG A 232 -14.27 -10.71 -21.77
N LEU A 233 -15.13 -9.85 -21.23
CA LEU A 233 -16.48 -10.25 -20.85
C LEU A 233 -17.23 -10.72 -22.09
N THR A 234 -17.77 -11.93 -22.05
CA THR A 234 -18.62 -12.44 -23.13
C THR A 234 -20.01 -11.82 -23.03
N LEU A 235 -20.72 -11.80 -24.15
CA LEU A 235 -22.09 -11.29 -24.21
C LEU A 235 -23.01 -12.03 -23.22
N ASP A 236 -22.85 -13.35 -23.08
CA ASP A 236 -23.59 -14.14 -22.11
C ASP A 236 -23.22 -13.81 -20.65
N GLN A 237 -21.96 -13.46 -20.38
CA GLN A 237 -21.55 -12.98 -19.06
C GLN A 237 -22.15 -11.61 -18.75
N LEU A 238 -22.25 -10.70 -19.73
CA LEU A 238 -22.89 -9.39 -19.55
C LEU A 238 -24.39 -9.53 -19.20
N VAL A 239 -25.08 -10.49 -19.83
CA VAL A 239 -26.48 -10.82 -19.47
C VAL A 239 -26.57 -11.35 -18.05
N ARG A 240 -25.68 -12.28 -17.66
CA ARG A 240 -25.63 -12.83 -16.28
C ARG A 240 -25.35 -11.76 -15.22
N LEU A 241 -24.53 -10.76 -15.56
CA LEU A 241 -24.21 -9.62 -14.70
C LEU A 241 -25.34 -8.57 -14.65
N GLY A 242 -26.39 -8.73 -15.47
CA GLY A 242 -27.50 -7.78 -15.55
C GLY A 242 -27.15 -6.47 -16.26
N THR A 243 -25.99 -6.41 -16.93
CA THR A 243 -25.54 -5.23 -17.66
C THR A 243 -26.32 -5.02 -18.96
N ILE A 244 -26.83 -6.09 -19.56
CA ILE A 244 -27.68 -6.08 -20.76
C ILE A 244 -28.82 -7.09 -20.62
N SER A 245 -29.99 -6.78 -21.20
CA SER A 245 -31.09 -7.75 -21.24
C SER A 245 -30.79 -8.89 -22.22
N PRO A 246 -31.41 -10.08 -22.05
CA PRO A 246 -31.27 -11.17 -23.01
C PRO A 246 -31.64 -10.78 -24.44
N GLU A 247 -32.69 -9.97 -24.62
CA GLU A 247 -33.15 -9.50 -25.93
C GLU A 247 -32.15 -8.51 -26.55
N GLY A 248 -31.59 -7.61 -25.74
CA GLY A 248 -30.53 -6.71 -26.17
C GLY A 248 -29.27 -7.47 -26.59
N ALA A 249 -28.97 -8.58 -25.91
CA ALA A 249 -27.87 -9.45 -26.27
C ALA A 249 -28.08 -10.17 -27.61
N GLU A 250 -29.31 -10.60 -27.92
CA GLU A 250 -29.65 -11.19 -29.23
C GLU A 250 -29.50 -10.17 -30.35
N ILE A 251 -29.96 -8.94 -30.16
CA ILE A 251 -29.81 -7.87 -31.16
C ILE A 251 -28.33 -7.61 -31.46
N LEU A 252 -27.48 -7.52 -30.42
CA LEU A 252 -26.03 -7.31 -30.61
C LEU A 252 -25.35 -8.48 -31.32
N LYS A 253 -25.82 -9.72 -31.14
CA LYS A 253 -25.33 -10.91 -31.88
C LYS A 253 -25.69 -10.88 -33.37
N ILE A 254 -26.76 -10.16 -33.74
CA ILE A 254 -27.21 -10.04 -35.14
C ILE A 254 -26.50 -8.89 -35.87
N ILE A 255 -26.22 -7.78 -35.16
CA ILE A 255 -25.67 -6.55 -35.75
C ILE A 255 -24.13 -6.55 -35.78
N GLY A 256 -23.47 -7.28 -34.88
CA GLY A 256 -21.99 -7.40 -34.79
C GLY A 256 -21.44 -8.64 -35.46
#